data_AF-A0A2I1D1V1-F1
#
_entry.id   AF-A0A2I1D1V1-F1
#
_cell.length_a   1.000
_cell.length_b   1.000
_cell.length_c   1.000
_cell.angle_alpha   90.00
_cell.angle_beta   90.00
_cell.angle_gamma   90.00
#
_symmetry.space_group_name_H-M   'P 1'
#
loop_
_entity.id
_entity.type
_entity.pdbx_description
1 polymer ?
#
loop_
_entity_poly.entity_id
_entity_poly.type
_entity_poly.pdbx_seq_one_letter_code
_entity_poly.pdbx_strand_id
1 'polypeptide(L)'
;MRPLWTLRHRCCVAGRRSYSSHAAQSVPPWRPASILDEWVEREMRPISLRQLTFFGRTLTEARLISSANYVRTELPSRLAHRLRDIQKLPYVVVSNPHLSLVYELYYQAFERFRTIPEIKTLDDNDRFCDILRKTLKDHLVVIPQLAMGVLECRDLLPREMVDQFMNTLLRARISRRVIAEQHLALTETFNSPWHFAGPFDNADANSEYIGEVFLKCNAKEVIERCGKLTQDMMRGSAGSDNIPEITVQGHSDATFPYMLSHLEYIVGELLRNSIQAVSEKYRNLPERPPPIEVLVCEAPQHIILRISDQGGGIPREILPYLWSFNKGPHSKARLQNLEQVPAMAATMQELAVSKERKREDKETFREGSLDSLTSRPPNLRLGMGLPMSRVYAEYWAGSLELHSLEGYGVDAFLQISKLGNKNEQITTRASMDAV
;
A
#
# COMPACT_ATOMS: atom_id res chain seq x y z
N MET A 1 -36.81 -58.09 46.68
CA MET A 1 -37.86 -57.70 45.72
C MET A 1 -37.99 -56.18 45.75
N ARG A 2 -38.05 -55.52 44.58
CA ARG A 2 -38.24 -54.05 44.37
C ARG A 2 -39.53 -53.52 45.06
N PRO A 3 -39.85 -52.20 45.07
CA PRO A 3 -39.07 -50.93 44.93
C PRO A 3 -39.49 -49.86 45.98
N LEU A 4 -38.95 -48.62 45.90
CA LEU A 4 -39.68 -47.33 45.77
C LEU A 4 -38.86 -46.11 46.28
N TRP A 5 -38.56 -45.20 45.34
CA TRP A 5 -38.40 -43.73 45.41
C TRP A 5 -37.53 -43.06 46.49
N THR A 6 -36.45 -42.40 46.04
CA THR A 6 -36.01 -41.12 46.64
C THR A 6 -35.56 -40.14 45.54
N LEU A 7 -36.06 -38.91 45.67
CA LEU A 7 -35.84 -37.77 44.79
C LEU A 7 -34.35 -37.39 44.70
N ARG A 8 -33.87 -37.05 43.50
CA ARG A 8 -32.67 -36.22 43.33
C ARG A 8 -33.01 -34.94 42.57
N HIS A 9 -32.78 -33.83 43.24
CA HIS A 9 -32.84 -32.48 42.70
C HIS A 9 -31.98 -32.34 41.43
N ARG A 10 -32.59 -31.84 40.36
CA ARG A 10 -31.89 -31.26 39.22
C ARG A 10 -31.43 -29.85 39.60
N CYS A 11 -30.12 -29.65 39.68
CA CYS A 11 -29.51 -28.33 39.51
C CYS A 11 -28.65 -28.41 38.25
N CYS A 12 -29.14 -27.84 37.15
CA CYS A 12 -28.38 -27.69 35.92
C CYS A 12 -27.33 -26.60 36.13
N VAL A 13 -26.06 -26.99 36.28
CA VAL A 13 -24.93 -26.08 36.20
C VAL A 13 -24.72 -25.75 34.72
N ALA A 14 -25.17 -24.56 34.31
CA ALA A 14 -24.82 -23.98 33.02
C ALA A 14 -23.32 -23.62 33.05
N GLY A 15 -22.51 -24.39 32.32
CA GLY A 15 -21.08 -24.13 32.17
C GLY A 15 -20.85 -22.83 31.39
N ARG A 16 -20.54 -21.74 32.09
CA ARG A 16 -19.86 -20.59 31.50
C ARG A 16 -18.41 -21.02 31.19
N ARG A 17 -18.12 -21.34 29.94
CA ARG A 17 -16.74 -21.36 29.43
C ARG A 17 -16.30 -19.91 29.29
N SER A 18 -15.58 -19.40 30.29
CA SER A 18 -14.77 -18.20 30.18
C SER A 18 -13.61 -18.49 29.23
N TYR A 19 -13.68 -17.95 28.00
CA TYR A 19 -12.53 -17.89 27.11
C TYR A 19 -11.57 -16.82 27.64
N SER A 20 -10.60 -17.26 28.44
CA SER A 20 -9.37 -16.50 28.68
C SER A 20 -8.43 -16.76 27.50
N SER A 21 -8.50 -15.93 26.46
CA SER A 21 -7.48 -15.87 25.42
C SER A 21 -6.50 -14.73 25.69
N HIS A 22 -5.81 -14.78 26.83
CA HIS A 22 -4.51 -14.11 26.94
C HIS A 22 -3.49 -15.00 26.23
N ALA A 23 -3.31 -14.78 24.92
CA ALA A 23 -2.10 -15.24 24.25
C ALA A 23 -0.92 -14.64 25.01
N ALA A 24 -0.01 -15.49 25.49
CA ALA A 24 1.15 -15.08 26.25
C ALA A 24 1.90 -13.98 25.48
N GLN A 25 2.02 -12.80 26.09
CA GLN A 25 2.84 -11.70 25.60
C GLN A 25 4.31 -12.13 25.67
N SER A 26 4.81 -12.75 24.59
CA SER A 26 6.23 -13.03 24.45
C SER A 26 6.93 -11.78 23.92
N VAL A 27 7.74 -11.15 24.76
CA VAL A 27 8.70 -10.11 24.34
C VAL A 27 9.53 -10.69 23.19
N PRO A 28 9.79 -9.93 22.10
CA PRO A 28 10.61 -10.43 21.00
C PRO A 28 11.98 -10.86 21.57
N PRO A 29 12.47 -12.05 21.23
CA PRO A 29 13.74 -12.55 21.75
C PRO A 29 14.86 -11.58 21.36
N TRP A 30 15.68 -11.17 22.33
CA TRP A 30 16.84 -10.31 22.07
C TRP A 30 17.79 -11.04 21.10
N ARG A 31 18.05 -10.44 19.93
CA ARG A 31 18.88 -11.01 18.86
C ARG A 31 20.24 -10.30 18.80
N PRO A 32 21.34 -11.00 18.46
CA PRO A 32 22.67 -10.40 18.37
C PRO A 32 22.67 -9.24 17.37
N ALA A 33 23.08 -8.04 17.83
CA ALA A 33 23.13 -6.84 16.99
C ALA A 33 24.23 -6.90 15.92
N SER A 34 25.28 -7.70 16.15
CA SER A 34 26.50 -7.72 15.32
C SER A 34 26.27 -8.08 13.85
N ILE A 35 25.39 -9.05 13.58
CA ILE A 35 25.04 -9.41 12.19
C ILE A 35 24.27 -8.28 11.53
N LEU A 36 23.39 -7.60 12.26
CA LEU A 36 22.62 -6.49 11.72
C LEU A 36 23.52 -5.28 11.41
N ASP A 37 24.51 -5.00 12.26
CA ASP A 37 25.45 -3.89 12.09
C ASP A 37 26.18 -3.93 10.75
N GLU A 38 26.70 -5.10 10.33
CA GLU A 38 27.40 -5.27 9.05
C GLU A 38 26.50 -4.91 7.84
N TRP A 39 25.21 -5.26 7.90
CA TRP A 39 24.27 -4.96 6.82
C TRP A 39 23.79 -3.51 6.87
N VAL A 40 23.71 -2.91 8.06
CA VAL A 40 23.37 -1.49 8.23
C VAL A 40 24.48 -0.59 7.67
N GLU A 41 25.73 -1.04 7.70
CA GLU A 41 26.86 -0.28 7.15
C GLU A 41 26.81 -0.12 5.63
N ARG A 42 26.12 -1.03 4.92
CA ARG A 42 26.03 -1.03 3.46
C ARG A 42 25.14 0.11 2.96
N GLU A 43 25.59 0.77 1.89
CA GLU A 43 24.80 1.80 1.23
C GLU A 43 23.69 1.18 0.37
N MET A 44 22.49 1.76 0.43
CA MET A 44 21.40 1.40 -0.47
C MET A 44 21.62 2.04 -1.83
N ARG A 45 21.40 1.27 -2.91
CA ARG A 45 21.49 1.79 -4.27
C ARG A 45 20.10 2.20 -4.75
N PRO A 46 19.79 3.51 -4.83
CA PRO A 46 18.45 3.94 -5.26
C PRO A 46 18.25 3.72 -6.76
N ILE A 47 17.03 3.37 -7.15
CA ILE A 47 16.62 3.18 -8.55
C ILE A 47 15.71 4.29 -9.05
N SER A 48 15.72 4.56 -10.35
CA SER A 48 14.77 5.44 -11.01
C SER A 48 13.78 4.64 -11.87
N LEU A 49 12.59 5.19 -12.11
CA LEU A 49 11.61 4.62 -13.05
C LEU A 49 12.23 4.41 -14.42
N ARG A 50 13.03 5.37 -14.88
CA ARG A 50 13.77 5.28 -16.13
C ARG A 50 14.69 4.05 -16.16
N GLN A 51 15.48 3.82 -15.11
CA GLN A 51 16.33 2.63 -15.05
C GLN A 51 15.52 1.33 -15.13
N LEU A 52 14.40 1.23 -14.40
CA LEU A 52 13.54 0.05 -14.45
C LEU A 52 12.97 -0.20 -15.85
N THR A 53 12.48 0.86 -16.51
CA THR A 53 11.99 0.83 -17.89
C THR A 53 13.06 0.39 -18.88
N PHE A 54 14.24 0.99 -18.85
CA PHE A 54 15.33 0.64 -19.77
C PHE A 54 15.87 -0.77 -19.50
N PHE A 55 15.82 -1.23 -18.25
CA PHE A 55 16.35 -2.53 -17.89
C PHE A 55 15.60 -3.66 -18.58
N GLY A 56 14.28 -3.62 -18.60
CA GLY A 56 13.49 -4.72 -19.15
C GLY A 56 13.26 -4.67 -20.67
N ARG A 57 13.66 -3.62 -21.39
CA ARG A 57 13.54 -3.56 -22.87
C ARG A 57 14.40 -4.57 -23.61
N THR A 58 15.47 -5.03 -22.98
CA THR A 58 16.45 -5.94 -23.57
C THR A 58 16.71 -7.04 -22.56
N LEU A 59 15.70 -7.87 -22.31
CA LEU A 59 15.73 -8.91 -21.31
C LEU A 59 16.45 -10.15 -21.86
N THR A 60 17.56 -10.51 -21.21
CA THR A 60 18.35 -11.72 -21.51
C THR A 60 18.52 -12.51 -20.24
N GLU A 61 18.84 -13.80 -20.34
CA GLU A 61 19.10 -14.66 -19.17
C GLU A 61 20.14 -14.05 -18.23
N ALA A 62 21.28 -13.59 -18.77
CA ALA A 62 22.33 -12.94 -17.99
C ALA A 62 21.83 -11.69 -17.24
N ARG A 63 20.93 -10.92 -17.85
CA ARG A 63 20.33 -9.75 -17.20
C ARG A 63 19.28 -10.13 -16.17
N LEU A 64 18.51 -11.18 -16.41
CA LEU A 64 17.57 -11.69 -15.42
C LEU A 64 18.31 -12.14 -14.15
N ILE A 65 19.41 -12.89 -14.32
CA ILE A 65 20.28 -13.32 -13.21
C ILE A 65 20.94 -12.11 -12.53
N SER A 66 21.38 -11.11 -13.29
CA SER A 66 21.90 -9.86 -12.72
C SER A 66 20.84 -9.11 -11.89
N SER A 67 19.59 -9.08 -12.35
CA SER A 67 18.45 -8.51 -11.62
C SER A 67 18.19 -9.28 -10.33
N ALA A 68 18.19 -10.61 -10.40
CA ALA A 68 18.02 -11.48 -9.24
C ALA A 68 19.08 -11.21 -8.16
N ASN A 69 20.35 -11.11 -8.56
CA ASN A 69 21.44 -10.79 -7.63
C ASN A 69 21.41 -9.35 -7.10
N TYR A 70 20.90 -8.40 -7.88
CA TYR A 70 20.62 -7.06 -7.39
C TYR A 70 19.56 -7.11 -6.26
N VAL A 71 18.41 -7.76 -6.49
CA VAL A 71 17.36 -7.92 -5.47
C VAL A 71 17.88 -8.65 -4.23
N ARG A 72 18.63 -9.74 -4.43
CA ARG A 72 19.25 -10.56 -3.37
C ARG A 72 20.15 -9.74 -2.44
N THR A 73 20.86 -8.73 -2.98
CA THR A 73 21.78 -7.90 -2.19
C THR A 73 21.11 -6.66 -1.59
N GLU A 74 20.13 -6.07 -2.29
CA GLU A 74 19.44 -4.86 -1.85
C GLU A 74 18.38 -5.11 -0.76
N LEU A 75 17.54 -6.13 -0.91
CA LEU A 75 16.45 -6.39 0.05
C LEU A 75 16.94 -6.57 1.50
N PRO A 76 17.95 -7.41 1.81
CA PRO A 76 18.44 -7.56 3.18
C PRO A 76 19.04 -6.25 3.72
N SER A 77 19.75 -5.47 2.90
CA SER A 77 20.31 -4.16 3.30
C SER A 77 19.19 -3.17 3.65
N ARG A 78 18.15 -3.06 2.82
CA ARG A 78 16.96 -2.22 3.06
C ARG A 78 16.17 -2.67 4.29
N LEU A 79 16.08 -3.97 4.54
CA LEU A 79 15.47 -4.53 5.75
C LEU A 79 16.28 -4.21 7.00
N ALA A 80 17.61 -4.30 6.92
CA ALA A 80 18.50 -4.06 8.05
C ALA A 80 18.38 -2.62 8.59
N HIS A 81 18.35 -1.62 7.69
CA HIS A 81 18.12 -0.23 8.08
C HIS A 81 16.79 -0.04 8.81
N ARG A 82 15.72 -0.68 8.34
CA ARG A 82 14.39 -0.57 8.99
C ARG A 82 14.32 -1.30 10.32
N LEU A 83 15.02 -2.43 10.47
CA LEU A 83 15.16 -3.11 11.76
C LEU A 83 15.89 -2.21 12.77
N ARG A 84 16.96 -1.53 12.35
CA ARG A 84 17.68 -0.57 13.21
C ARG A 84 16.80 0.62 13.60
N ASP A 85 15.98 1.15 12.69
CA ASP A 85 15.04 2.23 13.00
C ASP A 85 14.03 1.82 14.07
N ILE A 86 13.48 0.60 13.98
CA ILE A 86 12.56 0.07 15.00
C ILE A 86 13.29 -0.12 16.34
N GLN A 87 14.54 -0.60 16.33
CA GLN A 87 15.35 -0.78 17.54
C GLN A 87 15.72 0.53 18.25
N LYS A 88 15.72 1.67 17.53
CA LYS A 88 15.97 3.00 18.10
C LYS A 88 14.74 3.57 18.85
N LEU A 89 13.56 3.00 18.67
CA LEU A 89 12.36 3.47 19.36
C LEU A 89 12.42 3.16 20.86
N PRO A 90 11.73 3.94 21.71
CA PRO A 90 11.62 3.65 23.13
C PRO A 90 11.07 2.24 23.36
N TYR A 91 11.62 1.54 24.36
CA TYR A 91 11.27 0.15 24.66
C TYR A 91 9.75 -0.07 24.76
N VAL A 92 9.04 0.83 25.44
CA VAL A 92 7.58 0.77 25.61
C VAL A 92 6.81 0.73 24.28
N VAL A 93 7.34 1.37 23.24
CA VAL A 93 6.75 1.38 21.89
C VAL A 93 7.05 0.07 21.18
N VAL A 94 8.29 -0.42 21.25
CA VAL A 94 8.69 -1.69 20.62
C VAL A 94 7.99 -2.89 21.27
N SER A 95 7.68 -2.81 22.56
CA SER A 95 6.91 -3.83 23.29
C SER A 95 5.44 -3.92 22.88
N ASN A 96 4.92 -2.96 22.08
CA ASN A 96 3.57 -3.04 21.57
C ASN A 96 3.39 -4.31 20.70
N PRO A 97 2.32 -5.10 20.89
CA PRO A 97 2.13 -6.37 20.16
C PRO A 97 2.15 -6.21 18.64
N HIS A 98 1.58 -5.13 18.11
CA HIS A 98 1.51 -4.89 16.68
C HIS A 98 2.88 -4.49 16.10
N LEU A 99 3.61 -3.60 16.79
CA LEU A 99 4.95 -3.20 16.37
C LEU A 99 5.97 -4.34 16.51
N SER A 100 5.85 -5.15 17.58
CA SER A 100 6.64 -6.36 17.76
C SER A 100 6.39 -7.38 16.65
N LEU A 101 5.14 -7.55 16.20
CA LEU A 101 4.84 -8.42 15.06
C LEU A 101 5.48 -7.92 13.76
N VAL A 102 5.39 -6.61 13.49
CA VAL A 102 6.04 -6.00 12.31
C VAL A 102 7.57 -6.19 12.37
N TYR A 103 8.18 -5.99 13.53
CA TYR A 103 9.60 -6.24 13.75
C TYR A 103 9.98 -7.69 13.43
N GLU A 104 9.23 -8.66 13.97
CA GLU A 104 9.49 -10.08 13.75
C GLU A 104 9.34 -10.47 12.28
N LEU A 105 8.30 -9.98 11.59
CA LEU A 105 8.12 -10.22 10.15
C LEU A 105 9.29 -9.67 9.32
N TYR A 106 9.84 -8.51 9.70
CA TYR A 106 11.01 -7.93 9.02
C TYR A 106 12.28 -8.69 9.35
N TYR A 107 12.43 -9.14 10.60
CA TYR A 107 13.59 -9.92 11.02
C TYR A 107 13.64 -11.27 10.31
N GLN A 108 12.51 -11.98 10.25
CA GLN A 108 12.39 -13.25 9.51
C GLN A 108 12.69 -13.08 8.02
N ALA A 109 12.21 -12.00 7.41
CA ALA A 109 12.53 -11.70 6.01
C ALA A 109 14.04 -11.41 5.84
N PHE A 110 14.65 -10.65 6.75
CA PHE A 110 16.09 -10.36 6.72
C PHE A 110 16.93 -11.64 6.83
N GLU A 111 16.63 -12.50 7.79
CA GLU A 111 17.28 -13.81 7.96
C GLU A 111 17.12 -14.71 6.73
N ARG A 112 15.92 -14.72 6.14
CA ARG A 112 15.62 -15.47 4.93
C ARG A 112 16.44 -14.96 3.74
N PHE A 113 16.55 -13.65 3.53
CA PHE A 113 17.26 -13.09 2.38
C PHE A 113 18.79 -13.12 2.54
N ARG A 114 19.32 -12.88 3.74
CA ARG A 114 20.78 -12.81 3.95
C ARG A 114 21.50 -14.15 3.73
N THR A 115 20.76 -15.26 3.83
CA THR A 115 21.29 -16.62 3.68
C THR A 115 21.23 -17.14 2.25
N ILE A 116 20.64 -16.38 1.32
CA ILE A 116 20.47 -16.81 -0.07
C ILE A 116 21.82 -16.74 -0.80
N PRO A 117 22.30 -17.87 -1.37
CA PRO A 117 23.53 -17.90 -2.13
C PRO A 117 23.41 -17.09 -3.42
N GLU A 118 24.54 -16.84 -4.06
CA GLU A 118 24.57 -16.20 -5.38
C GLU A 118 23.74 -16.99 -6.41
N ILE A 119 22.85 -16.30 -7.11
CA ILE A 119 21.96 -16.88 -8.12
C ILE A 119 22.77 -17.01 -9.41
N LYS A 120 22.89 -18.23 -9.93
CA LYS A 120 23.71 -18.50 -11.14
C LYS A 120 22.91 -19.12 -12.28
N THR A 121 21.80 -19.77 -11.96
CA THR A 121 20.96 -20.47 -12.93
C THR A 121 19.53 -19.96 -12.91
N LEU A 122 18.75 -20.28 -13.96
CA LEU A 122 17.32 -19.99 -13.98
C LEU A 122 16.53 -20.77 -12.92
N ASP A 123 16.95 -22.00 -12.59
CA ASP A 123 16.32 -22.78 -11.50
C ASP A 123 16.54 -22.10 -10.13
N ASP A 124 17.74 -21.56 -9.89
CA ASP A 124 18.00 -20.75 -8.69
C ASP A 124 17.11 -19.50 -8.67
N ASN A 125 16.91 -18.86 -9.83
CA ASN A 125 16.04 -17.70 -9.97
C ASN A 125 14.58 -18.05 -9.63
N ASP A 126 14.05 -19.17 -10.13
CA ASP A 126 12.67 -19.58 -9.88
C ASP A 126 12.43 -19.86 -8.39
N ARG A 127 13.37 -20.56 -7.73
CA ARG A 127 13.33 -20.76 -6.27
C ARG A 127 13.39 -19.43 -5.51
N PHE A 128 14.19 -18.48 -6.00
CA PHE A 128 14.27 -17.14 -5.43
C PHE A 128 12.95 -16.36 -5.60
N CYS A 129 12.30 -16.45 -6.76
CA CYS A 129 10.99 -15.87 -7.01
C CYS A 129 9.93 -16.41 -6.04
N ASP A 130 9.95 -17.70 -5.71
CA ASP A 130 9.03 -18.27 -4.73
C ASP A 130 9.24 -17.72 -3.32
N ILE A 131 10.50 -17.49 -2.94
CA ILE A 131 10.84 -16.82 -1.68
C ILE A 131 10.32 -15.37 -1.67
N LEU A 132 10.46 -14.64 -2.78
CA LEU A 132 9.92 -13.29 -2.93
C LEU A 132 8.40 -13.26 -2.80
N ARG A 133 7.68 -14.11 -3.55
CA ARG A 133 6.21 -14.21 -3.50
C ARG A 133 5.73 -14.51 -2.09
N LYS A 134 6.34 -15.49 -1.41
CA LYS A 134 6.02 -15.83 -0.03
C LYS A 134 6.23 -14.64 0.91
N THR A 135 7.35 -13.93 0.78
CA THR A 135 7.66 -12.79 1.65
C THR A 135 6.72 -11.60 1.40
N LEU A 136 6.38 -11.31 0.14
CA LEU A 136 5.38 -10.30 -0.21
C LEU A 136 4.01 -10.60 0.39
N LYS A 137 3.62 -11.89 0.42
CA LYS A 137 2.38 -12.37 1.04
C LYS A 137 2.41 -12.27 2.56
N ASP A 138 3.50 -12.72 3.19
CA ASP A 138 3.70 -12.63 4.65
C ASP A 138 3.60 -11.15 5.12
N HIS A 139 4.04 -10.20 4.30
CA HIS A 139 4.07 -8.76 4.63
C HIS A 139 2.80 -7.97 4.25
N LEU A 140 1.72 -8.64 3.83
CA LEU A 140 0.43 -7.99 3.55
C LEU A 140 -0.16 -7.31 4.80
N VAL A 141 0.02 -7.92 5.98
CA VAL A 141 -0.50 -7.40 7.26
C VAL A 141 0.23 -6.17 7.78
N VAL A 142 1.37 -5.80 7.20
CA VAL A 142 2.29 -4.86 7.85
C VAL A 142 1.69 -3.46 8.01
N ILE A 143 1.03 -2.90 6.99
CA ILE A 143 0.43 -1.56 7.07
C ILE A 143 -0.61 -1.45 8.21
N PRO A 144 -1.63 -2.32 8.29
CA PRO A 144 -2.62 -2.22 9.35
C PRO A 144 -2.05 -2.47 10.74
N GLN A 145 -1.13 -3.44 10.89
CA GLN A 145 -0.45 -3.68 12.17
C GLN A 145 0.36 -2.45 12.60
N LEU A 146 1.11 -1.86 11.67
CA LEU A 146 1.87 -0.64 11.92
C LEU A 146 0.95 0.53 12.33
N ALA A 147 -0.19 0.68 11.67
CA ALA A 147 -1.18 1.71 11.98
C ALA A 147 -1.78 1.56 13.38
N MET A 148 -2.20 0.34 13.74
CA MET A 148 -2.73 0.03 15.08
C MET A 148 -1.69 0.31 16.15
N GLY A 149 -0.47 -0.23 16.00
CA GLY A 149 0.60 -0.04 16.97
C GLY A 149 0.99 1.42 17.19
N VAL A 150 1.03 2.22 16.11
CA VAL A 150 1.30 3.65 16.20
C VAL A 150 0.16 4.42 16.88
N LEU A 151 -1.09 4.11 16.58
CA LEU A 151 -2.24 4.76 17.22
C LEU A 151 -2.35 4.41 18.72
N GLU A 152 -1.99 3.19 19.10
CA GLU A 152 -1.94 2.77 20.51
C GLU A 152 -0.80 3.45 21.28
N CYS A 153 0.35 3.66 20.62
CA CYS A 153 1.52 4.29 21.23
C CYS A 153 1.55 5.82 21.10
N ARG A 154 0.47 6.43 20.59
CA ARG A 154 0.44 7.85 20.22
C ARG A 154 0.73 8.82 21.37
N ASP A 155 0.37 8.44 22.59
CA ASP A 155 0.51 9.27 23.79
C ASP A 155 1.90 9.10 24.43
N LEU A 156 2.72 8.18 23.89
CA LEU A 156 4.06 7.84 24.37
C LEU A 156 5.17 8.48 23.53
N LEU A 157 4.83 9.02 22.35
CA LEU A 157 5.78 9.61 21.41
C LEU A 157 5.29 10.99 20.93
N PRO A 158 6.22 11.93 20.68
CA PRO A 158 5.89 13.16 19.95
C PRO A 158 5.30 12.84 18.58
N ARG A 159 4.33 13.65 18.13
CA ARG A 159 3.60 13.41 16.86
C ARG A 159 4.54 13.41 15.67
N GLU A 160 5.51 14.32 15.69
CA GLU A 160 6.49 14.52 14.63
C GLU A 160 7.36 13.26 14.48
N MET A 161 7.75 12.63 15.59
CA MET A 161 8.52 11.39 15.60
C MET A 161 7.69 10.21 15.05
N VAL A 162 6.41 10.13 15.43
CA VAL A 162 5.47 9.13 14.91
C VAL A 162 5.31 9.25 13.39
N ASP A 163 5.07 10.46 12.91
CA ASP A 163 4.85 10.72 11.49
C ASP A 163 6.12 10.47 10.68
N GLN A 164 7.29 10.87 11.19
CA GLN A 164 8.59 10.58 10.56
C GLN A 164 8.87 9.06 10.51
N PHE A 165 8.58 8.34 11.59
CA PHE A 165 8.73 6.89 11.64
C PHE A 165 7.82 6.19 10.63
N MET A 166 6.53 6.55 10.59
CA MET A 166 5.56 6.02 9.63
C MET A 166 5.97 6.29 8.19
N ASN A 167 6.32 7.54 7.87
CA ASN A 167 6.80 7.91 6.53
C ASN A 167 8.02 7.08 6.12
N THR A 168 8.98 6.88 7.03
CA THR A 168 10.20 6.10 6.77
C THR A 168 9.91 4.63 6.52
N LEU A 169 9.06 4.00 7.34
CA LEU A 169 8.70 2.59 7.18
C LEU A 169 7.86 2.35 5.92
N LEU A 170 6.87 3.20 5.65
CA LEU A 170 6.02 3.09 4.46
C LEU A 170 6.84 3.26 3.19
N ARG A 171 7.69 4.29 3.11
CA ARG A 171 8.61 4.52 1.99
C ARG A 171 9.54 3.33 1.75
N ALA A 172 10.13 2.78 2.82
CA ALA A 172 10.96 1.58 2.70
C ALA A 172 10.19 0.33 2.31
N ARG A 173 8.92 0.21 2.71
CA ARG A 173 8.04 -0.88 2.27
C ARG A 173 7.75 -0.76 0.78
N ILE A 174 7.37 0.42 0.29
CA ILE A 174 7.16 0.68 -1.15
C ILE A 174 8.42 0.28 -1.93
N SER A 175 9.56 0.77 -1.45
CA SER A 175 10.88 0.52 -2.02
C SER A 175 11.24 -0.97 -2.16
N ARG A 176 11.10 -1.76 -1.08
CA ARG A 176 11.31 -3.22 -1.13
C ARG A 176 10.32 -3.92 -2.04
N ARG A 177 9.07 -3.48 -2.04
CA ARG A 177 7.99 -4.09 -2.83
C ARG A 177 8.23 -3.89 -4.32
N VAL A 178 8.49 -2.65 -4.75
CA VAL A 178 8.80 -2.29 -6.15
C VAL A 178 9.95 -3.13 -6.71
N ILE A 179 11.04 -3.33 -5.95
CA ILE A 179 12.16 -4.15 -6.42
C ILE A 179 11.78 -5.62 -6.56
N ALA A 180 11.11 -6.19 -5.55
CA ALA A 180 10.71 -7.59 -5.57
C ALA A 180 9.71 -7.87 -6.69
N GLU A 181 8.68 -7.04 -6.79
CA GLU A 181 7.63 -7.11 -7.80
C GLU A 181 8.17 -6.90 -9.22
N GLN A 182 9.05 -5.93 -9.43
CA GLN A 182 9.67 -5.72 -10.73
C GLN A 182 10.47 -6.96 -11.17
N HIS A 183 11.21 -7.58 -10.26
CA HIS A 183 11.97 -8.79 -10.60
C HIS A 183 11.03 -9.96 -10.94
N LEU A 184 9.98 -10.18 -10.14
CA LEU A 184 8.96 -11.20 -10.42
C LEU A 184 8.31 -11.01 -11.79
N ALA A 185 7.95 -9.78 -12.11
CA ALA A 185 7.32 -9.46 -13.38
C ALA A 185 8.28 -9.61 -14.56
N LEU A 186 9.57 -9.28 -14.41
CA LEU A 186 10.60 -9.57 -15.42
C LEU A 186 10.75 -11.09 -15.65
N THR A 187 10.78 -11.91 -14.60
CA THR A 187 10.84 -13.37 -14.73
C THR A 187 9.64 -13.92 -15.49
N GLU A 188 8.45 -13.41 -15.21
CA GLU A 188 7.23 -13.87 -15.88
C GLU A 188 7.17 -13.41 -17.34
N THR A 189 7.65 -12.19 -17.66
CA THR A 189 7.84 -11.75 -19.04
C THR A 189 8.85 -12.64 -19.77
N PHE A 190 9.98 -13.01 -19.14
CA PHE A 190 10.98 -13.89 -19.74
C PHE A 190 10.42 -15.30 -20.05
N ASN A 191 9.61 -15.84 -19.14
CA ASN A 191 9.00 -17.16 -19.28
C ASN A 191 7.74 -17.17 -20.17
N SER A 192 7.28 -16.01 -20.64
CA SER A 192 6.09 -15.91 -21.48
C SER A 192 6.37 -16.44 -22.90
N PRO A 193 5.45 -17.22 -23.51
CA PRO A 193 5.66 -17.83 -24.83
C PRO A 193 6.05 -16.85 -25.95
N TRP A 194 5.58 -15.60 -25.83
CA TRP A 194 5.80 -14.53 -26.82
C TRP A 194 7.19 -13.87 -26.72
N HIS A 195 7.94 -14.07 -25.63
CA HIS A 195 9.25 -13.44 -25.44
C HIS A 195 10.33 -13.93 -26.42
N PHE A 196 10.18 -15.17 -26.92
CA PHE A 196 11.09 -15.78 -27.90
C PHE A 196 10.45 -15.97 -29.29
N ALA A 197 9.19 -15.54 -29.48
CA ALA A 197 8.57 -15.57 -30.80
C ALA A 197 9.29 -14.55 -31.70
N GLY A 198 9.80 -15.02 -32.84
CA GLY A 198 10.73 -14.29 -33.70
C GLY A 198 10.17 -13.01 -34.37
N PRO A 199 10.96 -12.34 -35.23
CA PRO A 199 10.68 -11.00 -35.76
C PRO A 199 9.49 -10.88 -36.74
N PHE A 200 8.70 -11.94 -36.90
CA PHE A 200 7.68 -12.06 -37.93
C PHE A 200 6.44 -12.77 -37.38
N ASP A 201 5.74 -12.13 -36.46
CA ASP A 201 4.28 -12.24 -36.39
C ASP A 201 3.77 -10.99 -35.68
N ASN A 202 2.92 -10.26 -36.41
CA ASN A 202 2.29 -8.98 -36.11
C ASN A 202 2.54 -8.45 -34.69
N ALA A 203 3.36 -7.41 -34.61
CA ALA A 203 3.45 -6.55 -33.44
C ALA A 203 2.08 -5.93 -33.19
N ASP A 204 1.23 -6.64 -32.44
CA ASP A 204 0.17 -6.01 -31.70
C ASP A 204 0.84 -4.96 -30.82
N ALA A 205 0.49 -3.70 -31.09
CA ALA A 205 0.96 -2.50 -30.39
C ALA A 205 0.62 -2.50 -28.88
N ASN A 206 0.10 -3.61 -28.34
CA ASN A 206 -0.27 -3.87 -26.96
C ASN A 206 0.74 -4.72 -26.18
N SER A 207 1.85 -5.17 -26.78
CA SER A 207 2.96 -5.83 -26.04
C SER A 207 3.85 -4.82 -25.28
N GLU A 208 3.23 -3.83 -24.64
CA GLU A 208 3.88 -2.73 -23.92
C GLU A 208 4.14 -3.06 -22.43
N TYR A 209 4.12 -4.35 -22.08
CA TYR A 209 4.34 -4.86 -20.73
C TYR A 209 5.81 -5.23 -20.53
N ILE A 210 6.55 -4.41 -19.80
CA ILE A 210 7.89 -4.75 -19.29
C ILE A 210 7.84 -4.71 -17.77
N GLY A 211 7.59 -5.86 -17.13
CA GLY A 211 7.45 -5.94 -15.69
C GLY A 211 6.20 -5.22 -15.13
N GLU A 212 6.20 -4.87 -13.83
CA GLU A 212 5.11 -4.11 -13.19
C GLU A 212 5.14 -2.60 -13.53
N VAL A 213 6.24 -2.13 -14.13
CA VAL A 213 6.35 -0.75 -14.60
C VAL A 213 5.59 -0.62 -15.91
N PHE A 214 4.34 -0.15 -15.82
CA PHE A 214 3.59 0.29 -16.99
C PHE A 214 4.39 1.39 -17.70
N LEU A 215 4.82 1.11 -18.92
CA LEU A 215 5.71 2.00 -19.67
C LEU A 215 5.01 3.26 -20.17
N LYS A 216 3.67 3.22 -20.21
CA LYS A 216 2.80 4.33 -20.60
C LYS A 216 1.50 4.30 -19.79
N CYS A 217 1.45 5.06 -18.69
CA CYS A 217 0.20 5.33 -18.02
C CYS A 217 -0.54 6.43 -18.77
N ASN A 218 -1.78 6.19 -19.21
CA ASN A 218 -2.70 7.24 -19.62
C ASN A 218 -3.44 7.77 -18.39
N ALA A 219 -3.32 9.08 -18.11
CA ALA A 219 -3.95 9.68 -16.93
C ALA A 219 -5.48 9.52 -16.94
N LYS A 220 -6.12 9.79 -18.07
CA LYS A 220 -7.58 9.78 -18.22
C LYS A 220 -8.15 8.39 -17.96
N GLU A 221 -7.56 7.36 -18.55
CA GLU A 221 -8.00 5.97 -18.35
C GLU A 221 -7.94 5.55 -16.88
N VAL A 222 -6.86 5.93 -16.17
CA VAL A 222 -6.70 5.63 -14.75
C VAL A 222 -7.75 6.36 -13.90
N ILE A 223 -7.99 7.64 -14.20
CA ILE A 223 -9.01 8.45 -13.50
C ILE A 223 -10.41 7.86 -13.72
N GLU A 224 -10.77 7.52 -14.97
CA GLU A 224 -12.07 6.96 -15.31
C GLU A 224 -12.28 5.59 -14.67
N ARG A 225 -11.26 4.72 -14.69
CA ARG A 225 -11.29 3.40 -14.04
C ARG A 225 -11.47 3.53 -12.54
N CYS A 226 -10.63 4.32 -11.86
CA CYS A 226 -10.70 4.52 -10.41
C CYS A 226 -12.01 5.20 -10.00
N GLY A 227 -12.46 6.16 -10.80
CA GLY A 227 -13.71 6.88 -10.62
C GLY A 227 -14.91 5.96 -10.67
N LYS A 228 -15.04 5.15 -11.73
CA LYS A 228 -16.13 4.19 -11.89
C LYS A 228 -16.16 3.17 -10.74
N LEU A 229 -15.01 2.58 -10.42
CA LEU A 229 -14.90 1.63 -9.30
C LEU A 229 -15.36 2.25 -7.97
N THR A 230 -14.97 3.50 -7.71
CA THR A 230 -15.34 4.20 -6.48
C THR A 230 -16.83 4.57 -6.46
N GLN A 231 -17.38 5.04 -7.58
CA GLN A 231 -18.81 5.32 -7.71
C GLN A 231 -19.66 4.06 -7.49
N ASP A 232 -19.25 2.92 -8.06
CA ASP A 232 -19.97 1.65 -7.91
C ASP A 232 -19.93 1.14 -6.45
N MET A 233 -18.78 1.27 -5.77
CA MET A 233 -18.66 0.97 -4.33
C MET A 233 -19.56 1.86 -3.46
N MET A 234 -19.63 3.14 -3.79
CA MET A 234 -20.46 4.11 -3.07
C MET A 234 -21.96 3.85 -3.30
N ARG A 235 -22.38 3.51 -4.52
CA ARG A 235 -23.77 3.12 -4.86
C ARG A 235 -24.23 1.94 -4.00
N GLY A 236 -23.40 0.89 -3.94
CA GLY A 236 -23.71 -0.32 -3.19
C GLY A 236 -23.85 -0.11 -1.67
N SER A 237 -23.18 0.92 -1.13
CA SER A 237 -23.15 1.16 0.33
C SER A 237 -24.14 2.23 0.80
N ALA A 238 -24.38 3.26 -0.01
CA ALA A 238 -25.25 4.38 0.34
C ALA A 238 -26.73 4.12 0.05
N GLY A 239 -27.06 3.11 -0.77
CA GLY A 239 -28.43 2.81 -1.19
C GLY A 239 -29.09 3.97 -1.95
N SER A 240 -28.30 4.90 -2.46
CA SER A 240 -28.72 6.11 -3.16
C SER A 240 -27.94 6.23 -4.46
N ASP A 241 -28.66 6.54 -5.54
CA ASP A 241 -28.08 6.82 -6.85
C ASP A 241 -27.55 8.27 -6.97
N ASN A 242 -27.62 9.07 -5.89
CA ASN A 242 -27.19 10.46 -5.89
C ASN A 242 -25.67 10.59 -5.70
N ILE A 243 -24.92 10.15 -6.71
CA ILE A 243 -23.44 10.15 -6.73
C ILE A 243 -22.95 11.19 -7.74
N PRO A 244 -21.95 12.03 -7.38
CA PRO A 244 -21.38 13.00 -8.31
C PRO A 244 -20.78 12.32 -9.55
N GLU A 245 -21.02 12.92 -10.71
CA GLU A 245 -20.32 12.58 -11.94
C GLU A 245 -18.85 13.03 -11.86
N ILE A 246 -17.96 12.41 -12.65
CA ILE A 246 -16.55 12.77 -12.71
C ILE A 246 -16.28 13.30 -14.11
N THR A 247 -15.81 14.54 -14.21
CA THR A 247 -15.52 15.18 -15.49
C THR A 247 -14.01 15.37 -15.63
N VAL A 248 -13.41 14.73 -16.63
CA VAL A 248 -11.98 14.86 -16.93
C VAL A 248 -11.75 15.92 -18.00
N GLN A 249 -10.89 16.90 -17.72
CA GLN A 249 -10.54 18.02 -18.59
C GLN A 249 -9.02 18.11 -18.80
N GLY A 250 -8.59 18.89 -19.80
CA GLY A 250 -7.17 19.13 -20.09
C GLY A 250 -6.58 18.13 -21.10
N HIS A 251 -5.35 17.69 -20.85
CA HIS A 251 -4.58 16.83 -21.76
C HIS A 251 -4.97 15.35 -21.59
N SER A 252 -6.05 14.91 -22.25
CA SER A 252 -6.57 13.53 -22.15
C SER A 252 -5.61 12.46 -22.66
N ASP A 253 -4.74 12.83 -23.60
CA ASP A 253 -3.85 11.90 -24.29
C ASP A 253 -2.45 11.85 -23.65
N ALA A 254 -2.31 12.51 -22.49
CA ALA A 254 -1.06 12.57 -21.74
C ALA A 254 -0.65 11.17 -21.27
N THR A 255 0.46 10.67 -21.83
CA THR A 255 1.08 9.40 -21.46
C THR A 255 2.44 9.63 -20.83
N PHE A 256 2.72 8.92 -19.73
CA PHE A 256 3.98 9.06 -19.01
C PHE A 256 4.36 7.75 -18.31
N PRO A 257 5.67 7.47 -18.13
CA PRO A 257 6.13 6.30 -17.39
C PRO A 257 5.86 6.46 -15.90
N TYR A 258 5.08 5.55 -15.30
CA TYR A 258 4.81 5.54 -13.87
C TYR A 258 4.39 4.15 -13.39
N MET A 259 4.42 3.92 -12.08
CA MET A 259 3.88 2.69 -11.50
C MET A 259 2.35 2.78 -11.46
N LEU A 260 1.66 1.99 -12.28
CA LEU A 260 0.21 2.03 -12.41
C LEU A 260 -0.51 1.81 -11.07
N SER A 261 -0.11 0.79 -10.31
CA SER A 261 -0.69 0.49 -9.00
C SER A 261 -0.57 1.63 -7.99
N HIS A 262 0.53 2.41 -8.05
CA HIS A 262 0.72 3.57 -7.20
C HIS A 262 -0.20 4.71 -7.60
N LEU A 263 -0.34 4.94 -8.92
CA LEU A 263 -1.23 5.98 -9.45
C LEU A 263 -2.70 5.65 -9.15
N GLU A 264 -3.12 4.41 -9.39
CA GLU A 264 -4.47 3.92 -9.08
C GLU A 264 -4.78 4.07 -7.59
N TYR A 265 -3.82 3.77 -6.70
CA TYR A 265 -4.01 4.01 -5.27
C TYR A 265 -4.20 5.50 -4.94
N ILE A 266 -3.30 6.37 -5.41
CA ILE A 266 -3.37 7.81 -5.11
C ILE A 266 -4.68 8.40 -5.64
N VAL A 267 -4.97 8.18 -6.93
CA VAL A 267 -6.16 8.71 -7.60
C VAL A 267 -7.42 8.11 -7.00
N GLY A 268 -7.45 6.81 -6.73
CA GLY A 268 -8.58 6.15 -6.08
C GLY A 268 -8.89 6.70 -4.68
N GLU A 269 -7.87 6.95 -3.85
CA GLU A 269 -8.08 7.55 -2.53
C GLU A 269 -8.54 9.01 -2.61
N LEU A 270 -8.00 9.80 -3.54
CA LEU A 270 -8.42 11.19 -3.74
C LEU A 270 -9.88 11.27 -4.23
N LEU A 271 -10.22 10.50 -5.27
CA LEU A 271 -11.60 10.43 -5.78
C LEU A 271 -12.57 9.91 -4.72
N ARG A 272 -12.18 8.90 -3.93
CA ARG A 272 -13.00 8.41 -2.81
C ARG A 272 -13.30 9.51 -1.81
N ASN A 273 -12.30 10.29 -1.40
CA ASN A 273 -12.50 11.38 -0.44
C ASN A 273 -13.44 12.44 -1.02
N SER A 274 -13.24 12.85 -2.28
CA SER A 274 -14.08 13.83 -2.95
C SER A 274 -15.52 13.35 -3.15
N ILE A 275 -15.72 12.12 -3.66
CA ILE A 275 -17.06 11.52 -3.83
C ILE A 275 -17.76 11.42 -2.48
N GLN A 276 -17.06 10.96 -1.44
CA GLN A 276 -17.64 10.85 -0.10
C GLN A 276 -18.05 12.21 0.46
N ALA A 277 -17.20 13.24 0.35
CA ALA A 277 -17.50 14.58 0.85
C ALA A 277 -18.71 15.20 0.14
N VAL A 278 -18.75 15.11 -1.19
CA VAL A 278 -19.88 15.61 -1.99
C VAL A 278 -21.16 14.82 -1.70
N SER A 279 -21.11 13.48 -1.71
CA SER A 279 -22.29 12.66 -1.42
C SER A 279 -22.83 12.86 0.01
N GLU A 280 -21.99 13.15 0.99
CA GLU A 280 -22.43 13.46 2.36
C GLU A 280 -23.10 14.84 2.45
N LYS A 281 -22.52 15.86 1.81
CA LYS A 281 -23.07 17.22 1.77
C LYS A 281 -24.43 17.28 1.06
N TYR A 282 -24.58 16.55 -0.05
CA TYR A 282 -25.78 16.58 -0.89
C TYR A 282 -26.79 15.45 -0.59
N ARG A 283 -26.55 14.62 0.45
CA ARG A 283 -27.42 13.48 0.77
C ARG A 283 -28.88 13.85 1.01
N ASN A 284 -29.10 14.95 1.73
CA ASN A 284 -30.43 15.41 2.14
C ASN A 284 -30.91 16.63 1.35
N LEU A 285 -30.16 17.06 0.33
CA LEU A 285 -30.51 18.19 -0.51
C LEU A 285 -31.31 17.70 -1.73
N PRO A 286 -32.30 18.48 -2.19
CA PRO A 286 -33.05 18.15 -3.41
C PRO A 286 -32.22 18.33 -4.68
N GLU A 287 -31.11 19.06 -4.59
CA GLU A 287 -30.20 19.31 -5.70
C GLU A 287 -29.33 18.09 -6.00
N ARG A 288 -29.05 17.87 -7.29
CA ARG A 288 -28.05 16.86 -7.70
C ARG A 288 -26.66 17.33 -7.29
N PRO A 289 -25.78 16.41 -6.85
CA PRO A 289 -24.43 16.75 -6.48
C PRO A 289 -23.68 17.31 -7.71
N PRO A 290 -22.89 18.38 -7.53
CA PRO A 290 -22.05 18.91 -8.58
C PRO A 290 -20.99 17.87 -9.00
N PRO A 291 -20.54 17.90 -10.26
CA PRO A 291 -19.50 16.98 -10.73
C PRO A 291 -18.16 17.27 -10.04
N ILE A 292 -17.35 16.21 -9.89
CA ILE A 292 -15.95 16.32 -9.49
C ILE A 292 -15.13 16.58 -10.74
N GLU A 293 -14.40 17.69 -10.76
CA GLU A 293 -13.60 18.10 -11.90
C GLU A 293 -12.17 17.62 -11.74
N VAL A 294 -11.67 16.85 -12.72
CA VAL A 294 -10.29 16.39 -12.76
C VAL A 294 -9.57 17.01 -13.95
N LEU A 295 -8.64 17.93 -13.70
CA LEU A 295 -7.84 18.58 -14.73
C LEU A 295 -6.48 17.88 -14.87
N VAL A 296 -6.18 17.40 -16.07
CA VAL A 296 -4.89 16.83 -16.44
C VAL A 296 -4.05 17.89 -17.17
N CYS A 297 -2.92 18.27 -16.58
CA CYS A 297 -1.96 19.20 -17.18
C CYS A 297 -0.64 18.49 -17.48
N GLU A 298 -0.29 18.41 -18.77
CA GLU A 298 1.00 17.90 -19.20
C GLU A 298 1.98 19.06 -19.40
N ALA A 299 2.96 19.17 -18.50
CA ALA A 299 4.07 20.10 -18.63
C ALA A 299 5.33 19.38 -19.18
N PRO A 300 6.39 20.11 -19.59
CA PRO A 300 7.61 19.49 -20.11
C PRO A 300 8.30 18.54 -19.12
N GLN A 301 8.26 18.85 -17.82
CA GLN A 301 8.94 18.07 -16.77
C GLN A 301 7.98 17.32 -15.84
N HIS A 302 6.71 17.73 -15.79
CA HIS A 302 5.75 17.25 -14.81
C HIS A 302 4.40 16.94 -15.44
N ILE A 303 3.68 15.99 -14.85
CA ILE A 303 2.24 15.80 -15.04
C ILE A 303 1.57 16.27 -13.77
N ILE A 304 0.57 17.14 -13.89
CA ILE A 304 -0.18 17.67 -12.76
C ILE A 304 -1.64 17.23 -12.91
N LEU A 305 -2.16 16.56 -11.89
CA LEU A 305 -3.57 16.24 -11.76
C LEU A 305 -4.17 17.14 -10.68
N ARG A 306 -5.16 17.96 -11.04
CA ARG A 306 -5.97 18.70 -10.07
C ARG A 306 -7.33 18.03 -9.95
N ILE A 307 -7.67 17.53 -8.76
CA ILE A 307 -8.99 16.98 -8.44
C ILE A 307 -9.71 18.01 -7.57
N SER A 308 -10.78 18.59 -8.11
CA SER A 308 -11.57 19.64 -7.47
C SER A 308 -12.95 19.11 -7.12
N ASP A 309 -13.35 19.26 -5.86
CA ASP A 309 -14.70 18.94 -5.39
C ASP A 309 -15.40 20.14 -4.75
N GLN A 310 -16.72 20.03 -4.59
CA GLN A 310 -17.55 21.01 -3.87
C GLN A 310 -18.15 20.39 -2.60
N GLY A 311 -17.36 19.54 -1.92
CA GLY A 311 -17.76 18.76 -0.75
C GLY A 311 -17.89 19.55 0.57
N GLY A 312 -17.69 20.87 0.56
CA GLY A 312 -17.78 21.73 1.74
C GLY A 312 -16.45 22.05 2.42
N GLY A 313 -15.33 21.54 1.90
CA GLY A 313 -13.99 21.82 2.44
C GLY A 313 -13.65 21.03 3.70
N ILE A 314 -12.44 21.27 4.22
CA ILE A 314 -11.89 20.64 5.42
C ILE A 314 -11.98 21.62 6.61
N PRO A 315 -12.58 21.21 7.74
CA PRO A 315 -12.64 22.02 8.96
C PRO A 315 -11.25 22.39 9.51
N ARG A 316 -11.10 23.61 10.02
CA ARG A 316 -9.81 24.12 10.55
C ARG A 316 -9.22 23.29 11.67
N GLU A 317 -10.05 22.65 12.49
CA GLU A 317 -9.62 21.79 13.60
C GLU A 317 -8.90 20.51 13.12
N ILE A 318 -9.19 20.05 11.90
CA ILE A 318 -8.64 18.82 11.31
C ILE A 318 -7.38 19.11 10.50
N LEU A 319 -7.24 20.32 9.93
CA LEU A 319 -6.13 20.70 9.04
C LEU A 319 -4.73 20.35 9.60
N PRO A 320 -4.40 20.60 10.89
CA PRO A 320 -3.09 20.23 11.43
C PRO A 320 -2.80 18.73 11.43
N TYR A 321 -3.84 17.90 11.38
CA TYR A 321 -3.75 16.43 11.46
C TYR A 321 -3.97 15.73 10.12
N LEU A 322 -4.14 16.50 9.03
CA LEU A 322 -4.47 15.99 7.70
C LEU A 322 -3.44 14.95 7.24
N TRP A 323 -2.17 15.31 7.34
CA TRP A 323 -1.02 14.48 6.97
C TRP A 323 -0.48 13.61 8.12
N SER A 324 -0.98 13.80 9.33
CA SER A 324 -0.51 13.05 10.50
C SER A 324 -1.15 11.66 10.54
N PHE A 325 -0.38 10.62 10.85
CA PHE A 325 -0.87 9.27 11.12
C PHE A 325 -1.51 9.14 12.50
N ASN A 326 -1.24 10.07 13.42
CA ASN A 326 -1.87 10.11 14.75
C ASN A 326 -3.35 10.54 14.68
N LYS A 327 -3.76 11.32 13.66
CA LYS A 327 -5.16 11.72 13.39
C LYS A 327 -5.88 12.50 14.49
N GLY A 328 -5.15 12.97 15.51
CA GLY A 328 -5.63 13.95 16.48
C GLY A 328 -6.98 13.58 17.12
N PRO A 329 -8.00 14.45 17.06
CA PRO A 329 -9.31 14.23 17.72
C PRO A 329 -10.04 12.95 17.28
N HIS A 330 -9.83 12.48 16.05
CA HIS A 330 -10.53 11.31 15.50
C HIS A 330 -9.82 9.98 15.75
N SER A 331 -8.63 10.01 16.34
CA SER A 331 -7.77 8.85 16.57
C SER A 331 -8.47 7.64 17.20
N LYS A 332 -9.33 7.84 18.22
CA LYS A 332 -10.10 6.74 18.87
C LYS A 332 -11.07 6.06 17.91
N ALA A 333 -11.81 6.84 17.11
CA ALA A 333 -12.73 6.31 16.11
C ALA A 333 -11.96 5.60 14.97
N ARG A 334 -10.76 6.09 14.61
CA ARG A 334 -9.89 5.42 13.63
C ARG A 334 -9.39 4.07 14.13
N LEU A 335 -9.01 3.99 15.41
CA LEU A 335 -8.56 2.73 16.03
C LEU A 335 -9.66 1.68 16.00
N GLN A 336 -10.89 2.04 16.42
CA GLN A 336 -12.05 1.15 16.36
C GLN A 336 -12.37 0.68 14.93
N ASN A 337 -12.23 1.57 13.93
CA ASN A 337 -12.41 1.20 12.54
C ASN A 337 -11.32 0.22 12.05
N LEU A 338 -10.08 0.37 12.53
CA LEU A 338 -8.98 -0.53 12.17
C LEU A 338 -9.18 -1.95 12.73
N GLU A 339 -9.73 -2.07 13.94
CA GLU A 339 -10.10 -3.36 14.55
C GLU A 339 -11.22 -4.07 13.77
N GLN A 340 -12.14 -3.30 13.16
CA GLN A 340 -13.24 -3.82 12.34
C GLN A 340 -12.80 -4.25 10.94
N VAL A 341 -11.60 -3.86 10.49
CA VAL A 341 -11.09 -4.42 9.25
C VAL A 341 -10.77 -5.88 9.55
N PRO A 342 -11.52 -6.86 8.99
CA PRO A 342 -11.26 -8.28 9.26
C PRO A 342 -9.79 -8.50 9.00
N ALA A 343 -9.08 -8.98 10.03
CA ALA A 343 -7.62 -9.06 10.11
C ALA A 343 -7.02 -9.14 8.70
N MET A 344 -6.44 -8.04 8.21
CA MET A 344 -6.12 -7.82 6.79
C MET A 344 -5.08 -8.80 6.18
N ALA A 345 -4.81 -9.95 6.83
CA ALA A 345 -4.38 -11.17 6.14
C ALA A 345 -4.76 -12.49 6.86
N ALA A 346 -5.71 -12.51 7.80
CA ALA A 346 -6.08 -13.72 8.56
C ALA A 346 -7.51 -14.19 8.27
N THR A 347 -7.94 -14.15 7.01
CA THR A 347 -8.88 -15.12 6.44
C THR A 347 -8.77 -15.04 4.92
N MET A 348 -7.82 -15.80 4.34
CA MET A 348 -7.88 -16.18 2.91
C MET A 348 -9.12 -17.02 2.55
N GLN A 349 -10.12 -17.10 3.44
CA GLN A 349 -11.38 -17.80 3.25
C GLN A 349 -12.61 -16.87 3.17
N GLU A 350 -12.50 -15.55 3.45
CA GLU A 350 -13.68 -14.66 3.53
C GLU A 350 -13.53 -13.29 2.84
N LEU A 351 -12.70 -13.20 1.79
CA LEU A 351 -12.93 -12.24 0.70
C LEU A 351 -13.39 -13.01 -0.55
N ALA A 352 -14.42 -13.82 -0.35
CA ALA A 352 -15.40 -14.11 -1.39
C ALA A 352 -16.36 -12.90 -1.51
N VAL A 353 -15.83 -11.71 -1.78
CA VAL A 353 -16.63 -10.64 -2.37
C VAL A 353 -16.51 -10.82 -3.87
N SER A 354 -17.58 -11.39 -4.43
CA SER A 354 -17.85 -11.73 -5.83
C SER A 354 -16.87 -12.71 -6.51
N LYS A 355 -17.08 -14.00 -6.23
CA LYS A 355 -16.85 -15.13 -7.18
C LYS A 355 -17.66 -15.03 -8.49
N GLU A 356 -18.25 -13.87 -8.78
CA GLU A 356 -18.99 -13.52 -10.00
C GLU A 356 -18.37 -12.35 -10.77
N ARG A 357 -17.09 -12.00 -10.54
CA ARG A 357 -16.34 -11.27 -11.57
C ARG A 357 -16.18 -12.20 -12.76
N LYS A 358 -16.87 -11.86 -13.86
CA LYS A 358 -16.89 -12.62 -15.13
C LYS A 358 -15.47 -13.08 -15.51
N ARG A 359 -15.41 -14.30 -16.04
CA ARG A 359 -14.23 -15.03 -16.53
C ARG A 359 -13.36 -14.30 -17.57
N GLU A 360 -13.66 -13.07 -17.95
CA GLU A 360 -13.04 -12.37 -19.08
C GLU A 360 -11.79 -11.55 -18.70
N ASP A 361 -11.65 -11.08 -17.45
CA ASP A 361 -10.50 -10.23 -17.02
C ASP A 361 -9.49 -10.95 -16.11
N LYS A 362 -9.28 -12.25 -16.31
CA LYS A 362 -8.32 -13.02 -15.48
C LYS A 362 -6.85 -12.79 -15.86
N GLU A 363 -6.57 -12.21 -17.02
CA GLU A 363 -5.18 -12.11 -17.51
C GLU A 363 -4.45 -10.86 -17.03
N THR A 364 -5.14 -9.84 -16.50
CA THR A 364 -4.56 -8.53 -16.16
C THR A 364 -4.65 -8.13 -14.68
N PHE A 365 -5.42 -8.86 -13.84
CA PHE A 365 -5.66 -8.46 -12.45
C PHE A 365 -4.77 -9.26 -11.47
N ARG A 366 -3.69 -8.65 -10.99
CA ARG A 366 -2.85 -9.19 -9.91
C ARG A 366 -3.22 -8.52 -8.59
N GLU A 367 -3.62 -9.31 -7.59
CA GLU A 367 -4.00 -8.83 -6.25
C GLU A 367 -2.83 -8.07 -5.58
N GLY A 368 -2.93 -6.74 -5.52
CA GLY A 368 -1.95 -5.86 -4.91
C GLY A 368 -2.20 -5.68 -3.39
N SER A 369 -1.14 -5.38 -2.64
CA SER A 369 -1.23 -4.94 -1.22
C SER A 369 -2.19 -3.77 -0.99
N LEU A 370 -2.40 -2.96 -2.02
CA LEU A 370 -3.18 -1.73 -1.96
C LEU A 370 -4.66 -1.98 -2.28
N ASP A 371 -4.99 -3.12 -2.90
CA ASP A 371 -6.36 -3.43 -3.31
C ASP A 371 -7.28 -3.61 -2.11
N SER A 372 -6.79 -4.21 -1.03
CA SER A 372 -7.54 -4.36 0.22
C SER A 372 -7.80 -3.01 0.90
N LEU A 373 -6.92 -2.02 0.71
CA LEU A 373 -7.14 -0.67 1.19
C LEU A 373 -8.14 0.05 0.30
N THR A 374 -8.01 -0.04 -1.03
CA THR A 374 -8.88 0.65 -1.99
C THR A 374 -10.23 -0.02 -2.22
N SER A 375 -10.46 -1.23 -1.72
CA SER A 375 -11.75 -1.95 -1.82
C SER A 375 -12.57 -1.94 -0.52
N ARG A 376 -12.08 -1.27 0.53
CA ARG A 376 -12.80 -1.14 1.80
C ARG A 376 -14.15 -0.43 1.64
N PRO A 377 -15.16 -0.78 2.47
CA PRO A 377 -16.46 -0.13 2.37
C PRO A 377 -16.35 1.37 2.76
N PRO A 378 -17.16 2.25 2.15
CA PRO A 378 -17.05 3.72 2.30
C PRO A 378 -17.20 4.27 3.72
N ASN A 379 -17.94 3.57 4.57
CA ASN A 379 -18.12 3.91 5.97
C ASN A 379 -16.85 3.63 6.81
N LEU A 380 -15.95 2.78 6.32
CA LEU A 380 -14.74 2.39 7.03
C LEU A 380 -13.59 3.36 6.76
N ARG A 381 -13.60 4.46 7.52
CA ARG A 381 -12.59 5.52 7.42
C ARG A 381 -11.40 5.22 8.33
N LEU A 382 -10.32 4.68 7.75
CA LEU A 382 -9.06 4.35 8.43
C LEU A 382 -8.16 5.57 8.68
N GLY A 383 -8.37 6.66 7.94
CA GLY A 383 -7.56 7.87 8.03
C GLY A 383 -6.22 7.80 7.30
N MET A 384 -5.73 6.64 6.89
CA MET A 384 -4.40 6.52 6.28
C MET A 384 -4.31 6.92 4.81
N GLY A 385 -5.44 7.04 4.09
CA GLY A 385 -5.48 7.28 2.64
C GLY A 385 -4.62 8.47 2.20
N LEU A 386 -4.96 9.69 2.66
CA LEU A 386 -4.22 10.91 2.30
C LEU A 386 -2.72 10.87 2.62
N PRO A 387 -2.28 10.59 3.86
CA PRO A 387 -0.85 10.56 4.15
C PRO A 387 -0.11 9.45 3.40
N MET A 388 -0.74 8.29 3.16
CA MET A 388 -0.16 7.26 2.31
C MET A 388 -0.03 7.72 0.86
N SER A 389 -1.08 8.33 0.29
CA SER A 389 -1.04 8.87 -1.08
C SER A 389 0.10 9.86 -1.25
N ARG A 390 0.36 10.69 -0.25
CA ARG A 390 1.51 11.61 -0.23
C ARG A 390 2.84 10.86 -0.22
N VAL A 391 3.00 9.84 0.62
CA VAL A 391 4.22 9.01 0.63
C VAL A 391 4.45 8.34 -0.73
N TYR A 392 3.41 7.83 -1.38
CA TYR A 392 3.49 7.24 -2.72
C TYR A 392 3.89 8.26 -3.79
N ALA A 393 3.34 9.48 -3.75
CA ALA A 393 3.70 10.55 -4.67
C ALA A 393 5.16 11.01 -4.47
N GLU A 394 5.57 11.27 -3.23
CA GLU A 394 6.92 11.72 -2.89
C GLU A 394 7.99 10.64 -3.13
N TYR A 395 7.63 9.36 -3.09
CA TYR A 395 8.57 8.26 -3.35
C TYR A 395 9.22 8.38 -4.74
N TRP A 396 8.48 8.82 -5.76
CA TRP A 396 9.00 9.06 -7.10
C TRP A 396 9.28 10.55 -7.38
N ALA A 397 9.66 11.30 -6.34
CA ALA A 397 9.97 12.73 -6.41
C ALA A 397 8.82 13.59 -6.99
N GLY A 398 7.58 13.17 -6.76
CA GLY A 398 6.38 13.98 -6.94
C GLY A 398 6.00 14.74 -5.68
N SER A 399 4.82 15.37 -5.69
CA SER A 399 4.22 16.02 -4.53
C SER A 399 2.70 15.85 -4.54
N LEU A 400 2.09 15.93 -3.36
CA LEU A 400 0.64 15.97 -3.19
C LEU A 400 0.28 17.11 -2.23
N GLU A 401 -0.44 18.09 -2.74
CA GLU A 401 -0.87 19.29 -2.02
C GLU A 401 -2.39 19.39 -2.00
N LEU A 402 -2.94 19.98 -0.93
CA LEU A 402 -4.38 20.16 -0.74
C LEU A 402 -4.66 21.62 -0.41
N HIS A 403 -5.56 22.24 -1.17
CA HIS A 403 -6.10 23.57 -0.90
C HIS A 403 -7.58 23.46 -0.56
N SER A 404 -7.89 23.66 0.72
CA SER A 404 -9.27 23.59 1.21
C SER A 404 -9.88 24.98 1.29
N LEU A 405 -11.06 25.14 0.70
CA LEU A 405 -11.93 26.29 0.85
C LEU A 405 -13.10 25.90 1.76
N GLU A 406 -12.95 26.14 3.06
CA GLU A 406 -13.95 25.81 4.07
C GLU A 406 -15.32 26.44 3.72
N GLY A 407 -16.36 25.60 3.67
CA GLY A 407 -17.70 25.96 3.21
C GLY A 407 -17.97 25.69 1.72
N TYR A 408 -16.92 25.58 0.90
CA TYR A 408 -17.03 25.36 -0.54
C TYR A 408 -16.61 23.94 -0.94
N GLY A 409 -15.31 23.62 -0.85
CA GLY A 409 -14.72 22.45 -1.49
C GLY A 409 -13.22 22.30 -1.27
N VAL A 410 -12.61 21.32 -1.93
CA VAL A 410 -11.18 21.04 -1.85
C VAL A 410 -10.59 20.85 -3.24
N ASP A 411 -9.44 21.47 -3.48
CA ASP A 411 -8.57 21.20 -4.61
C ASP A 411 -7.38 20.34 -4.17
N ALA A 412 -7.21 19.17 -4.78
CA ALA A 412 -6.05 18.32 -4.59
C ALA A 412 -5.13 18.35 -5.82
N PHE A 413 -3.87 18.72 -5.62
CA PHE A 413 -2.85 18.80 -6.66
C PHE A 413 -1.85 17.66 -6.49
N LEU A 414 -1.87 16.71 -7.41
CA LEU A 414 -0.86 15.67 -7.53
C LEU A 414 0.12 16.03 -8.64
N GLN A 415 1.40 16.20 -8.30
CA GLN A 415 2.46 16.44 -9.26
C GLN A 415 3.33 15.18 -9.39
N ILE A 416 3.55 14.74 -10.62
CA ILE A 416 4.35 13.56 -10.97
C ILE A 416 5.49 13.96 -11.90
N SER A 417 6.67 13.38 -11.71
CA SER A 417 7.80 13.56 -12.63
C SER A 417 7.57 12.83 -13.95
N LYS A 418 7.43 13.58 -15.05
CA LYS A 418 7.14 13.03 -16.40
C LYS A 418 8.27 12.16 -16.95
N LEU A 419 9.52 12.53 -16.66
CA LEU A 419 10.69 11.91 -17.31
C LEU A 419 11.15 10.60 -16.64
N GLY A 420 10.64 10.30 -15.44
CA GLY A 420 11.05 9.13 -14.64
C GLY A 420 12.54 9.06 -14.30
N ASN A 421 13.32 10.13 -14.52
CA ASN A 421 14.77 10.17 -14.35
C ASN A 421 15.22 10.48 -12.91
N LYS A 422 14.27 10.83 -12.03
CA LYS A 422 14.51 11.01 -10.61
C LYS A 422 14.60 9.65 -9.92
N ASN A 423 15.57 9.52 -9.03
CA ASN A 423 15.72 8.34 -8.20
C ASN A 423 14.60 8.27 -7.15
N GLU A 424 14.30 7.06 -6.70
CA GLU A 424 13.46 6.81 -5.54
C GLU A 424 13.97 7.62 -4.34
N GLN A 425 13.04 8.24 -3.62
CA GLN A 425 13.34 8.96 -2.40
C GLN A 425 13.29 7.95 -1.26
N ILE A 426 14.45 7.56 -0.72
CA ILE A 426 14.61 6.63 0.40
C ILE A 426 15.42 7.29 1.54
N THR A 427 15.09 6.97 2.79
CA THR A 427 15.83 7.45 3.96
C THR A 427 17.20 6.77 4.03
N THR A 428 18.26 7.48 3.67
CA THR A 428 19.64 6.96 3.63
C THR A 428 20.30 6.99 5.01
N ARG A 429 21.41 6.26 5.17
CA ARG A 429 22.22 6.31 6.39
C ARG A 429 22.65 7.73 6.76
N ALA A 430 23.08 8.52 5.78
CA ALA A 430 23.47 9.92 6.00
C ALA A 430 22.33 10.75 6.64
N SER A 431 21.07 10.48 6.29
CA SER A 431 19.92 11.11 6.95
C SER A 431 19.58 10.54 8.33
N MET A 432 20.00 9.31 8.61
CA MET A 432 19.79 8.64 9.90
C MET A 432 20.85 9.03 10.96
N ASP A 433 22.05 9.38 10.51
CA ASP A 433 23.19 9.78 11.35
C ASP A 433 23.24 11.30 11.59
N ALA A 434 22.46 12.09 10.84
CA ALA A 434 22.38 13.56 10.95
C ALA A 434 21.34 14.06 11.98
N VAL A 435 20.65 13.15 12.70
CA VAL A 435 19.60 13.46 13.69
C VAL A 435 20.09 13.19 15.10
#